data_AF-A0A9D7SY02-F1
#
_entry.id   AF-A0A9D7SY02-F1
#
_cell.length_a   1.000
_cell.length_b   1.000
_cell.length_c   1.000
_cell.angle_alpha   90.00
_cell.angle_beta   90.00
_cell.angle_gamma   90.00
#
_symmetry.space_group_name_H-M   'P 1'
#
loop_
_entity.id
_entity.type
_entity.pdbx_description
1 polymer ?
#
loop_
_entity_poly.entity_id
_entity_poly.type
_entity_poly.pdbx_seq_one_letter_code
_entity_poly.pdbx_strand_id
1 'polypeptide(L)' 'MKNVTIQRKTDEVDYETTRKGQPEKGSVISQKSLATLITKIIEAPEKYNLENLGVNKPKS' A
#
# COMPACT_ATOMS: atom_id res chain seq x y z
N MET A 1 -13.46 35.54 1.49
CA MET A 1 -12.94 34.49 0.59
C MET A 1 -12.41 33.36 1.45
N LYS A 2 -12.96 32.14 1.36
CA LYS A 2 -12.45 30.99 2.13
C LYS A 2 -11.31 30.36 1.32
N ASN A 3 -10.10 30.40 1.85
CA ASN A 3 -8.95 29.73 1.25
C ASN A 3 -9.21 28.22 1.29
N VAL A 4 -9.48 27.62 0.13
CA VAL A 4 -9.58 26.18 0.01
C VAL A 4 -8.17 25.62 0.08
N THR A 5 -7.76 25.17 1.25
CA THR A 5 -6.54 24.39 1.42
C THR A 5 -6.75 23.04 0.73
N ILE A 6 -6.16 22.86 -0.45
CA ILE A 6 -6.03 21.54 -1.08
C ILE A 6 -5.07 20.73 -0.21
N GLN A 7 -5.59 19.94 0.73
CA GLN A 7 -4.78 18.94 1.41
C GLN A 7 -4.45 17.82 0.41
N ARG A 8 -3.25 17.83 -0.16
CA ARG A 8 -2.72 16.66 -0.89
C ARG A 8 -2.49 15.54 0.11
N LYS A 9 -3.47 14.64 0.24
CA LYS A 9 -3.36 13.37 1.00
C LYS A 9 -2.47 12.33 0.29
N THR A 10 -1.73 12.71 -0.75
CA THR A 10 -1.26 11.81 -1.81
C THR A 10 0.22 11.45 -1.75
N ASP A 11 1.00 12.08 -0.87
CA ASP A 11 2.46 11.85 -0.84
C ASP A 11 2.92 10.81 0.17
N GLU A 12 2.02 10.32 1.03
CA GLU A 12 2.31 9.31 2.03
C GLU A 12 2.46 7.93 1.39
N VAL A 13 3.57 7.25 1.70
CA VAL A 13 3.76 5.82 1.46
C VAL A 13 3.50 5.12 2.79
N ASP A 14 2.31 4.55 2.91
CA ASP A 14 1.87 3.79 4.07
C ASP A 14 1.04 2.60 3.60
N TYR A 15 1.55 1.40 3.87
CA TYR A 15 0.92 0.12 3.55
C TYR A 15 1.44 -1.00 4.46
N GLU A 16 0.60 -2.00 4.70
CA GLU A 16 0.99 -3.30 5.24
C GLU A 16 0.60 -4.43 4.28
N THR A 17 1.21 -5.59 4.45
CA THR A 17 0.90 -6.79 3.68
C THR A 17 0.39 -7.91 4.57
N THR A 18 -0.54 -8.71 4.07
CA THR A 18 -0.97 -9.99 4.67
C THR A 18 -0.61 -11.15 3.74
N ARG A 19 -0.52 -12.35 4.30
CA ARG A 19 -0.30 -13.60 3.54
C ARG A 19 -1.60 -14.36 3.41
N LYS A 20 -1.69 -15.21 2.39
CA LYS A 20 -2.80 -16.17 2.25
C LYS A 20 -3.07 -16.90 3.58
N GLY A 21 -4.34 -16.93 3.99
CA GLY A 21 -4.78 -17.55 5.24
C GLY A 21 -4.75 -16.62 6.45
N GLN A 22 -4.15 -15.42 6.34
CA GLN A 22 -4.30 -14.37 7.35
C GLN A 22 -5.58 -13.57 7.10
N PRO A 23 -6.25 -13.08 8.16
CA PRO A 23 -7.39 -12.17 8.01
C PRO A 23 -7.01 -10.93 7.20
N GLU A 24 -7.94 -10.45 6.38
CA GLU A 24 -7.81 -9.14 5.75
C GLU A 24 -7.85 -8.03 6.81
N LYS A 25 -6.97 -7.03 6.67
CA LYS A 25 -6.82 -5.94 7.64
C LYS A 25 -7.33 -4.59 7.15
N GLY A 26 -7.82 -4.54 5.92
CA GLY A 26 -8.38 -3.33 5.32
C GLY A 26 -8.65 -3.52 3.83
N SER A 27 -9.42 -2.59 3.26
CA SER A 27 -9.87 -2.64 1.86
C SER A 27 -9.39 -1.43 1.03
N VAL A 28 -8.67 -0.50 1.65
CA VAL A 28 -8.24 0.76 1.03
C VAL A 28 -6.73 0.84 0.97
N ILE A 29 -6.20 1.38 -0.13
CA ILE A 29 -4.78 1.67 -0.32
C ILE A 29 -4.60 2.87 -1.26
N SER A 30 -3.51 3.63 -1.10
CA SER A 30 -3.15 4.69 -2.04
C SER A 30 -2.38 4.13 -3.25
N GLN A 31 -2.52 4.76 -4.42
CA GLN A 31 -1.76 4.38 -5.61
C GLN A 31 -0.25 4.48 -5.40
N LYS A 32 0.22 5.48 -4.65
CA LYS A 32 1.65 5.67 -4.36
C LYS A 32 2.21 4.56 -3.47
N SER A 33 1.46 4.13 -2.45
CA SER A 33 1.82 2.98 -1.61
C SER A 33 1.90 1.69 -2.43
N LEU A 34 0.90 1.45 -3.28
CA LEU A 34 0.87 0.26 -4.15
C LEU A 34 2.06 0.25 -5.14
N ALA A 35 2.30 1.38 -5.81
CA ALA A 35 3.44 1.53 -6.72
C ALA A 35 4.77 1.28 -5.99
N THR A 36 4.91 1.76 -4.75
CA THR A 36 6.13 1.52 -3.95
C THR A 36 6.36 0.03 -3.68
N LEU A 37 5.31 -0.73 -3.36
CA LEU A 37 5.43 -2.18 -3.20
C LEU A 37 5.80 -2.87 -4.52
N ILE A 38 5.18 -2.48 -5.63
CA ILE A 38 5.50 -3.03 -6.96
C ILE A 38 6.97 -2.79 -7.32
N THR A 39 7.47 -1.56 -7.14
CA THR A 39 8.88 -1.25 -7.39
C THR A 39 9.81 -2.12 -6.55
N LYS A 40 9.50 -2.30 -5.25
CA LYS A 40 10.29 -3.19 -4.38
C LYS A 40 10.31 -4.66 -4.84
N ILE A 41 9.21 -5.15 -5.42
CA ILE A 41 9.15 -6.51 -5.99
C ILE A 41 10.00 -6.58 -7.27
N ILE A 42 9.97 -5.55 -8.12
CA ILE A 42 10.78 -5.50 -9.34
C ILE A 42 12.27 -5.45 -9.01
N GLU A 43 12.67 -4.67 -8.00
CA GLU A 43 14.06 -4.52 -7.58
C GLU A 43 14.62 -5.76 -6.86
N ALA A 44 13.76 -6.54 -6.19
CA ALA A 44 14.13 -7.73 -5.42
C ALA A 44 13.08 -8.86 -5.60
N PRO A 45 13.02 -9.48 -6.79
CA PRO A 45 11.95 -10.44 -7.14
C PRO A 45 11.93 -11.69 -6.27
N GLU A 46 13.07 -12.08 -5.70
CA GLU A 46 13.19 -13.22 -4.79
C GLU A 46 12.47 -13.01 -3.45
N LYS A 47 12.24 -11.75 -3.04
CA LYS A 47 11.72 -11.40 -1.71
C LYS A 47 10.29 -11.88 -1.44
N TYR A 48 9.50 -12.04 -2.49
CA TYR A 48 8.09 -12.44 -2.41
C TYR A 48 7.76 -13.57 -3.39
N ASN A 49 8.78 -14.38 -3.74
CA ASN A 49 8.63 -15.43 -4.72
C ASN A 49 7.59 -16.47 -4.26
N LEU A 50 6.65 -16.80 -5.17
CA LEU A 50 5.55 -17.73 -4.91
C LEU A 50 4.64 -17.34 -3.73
N GLU A 51 4.66 -16.07 -3.31
CA GLU A 51 3.78 -15.57 -2.24
C GLU A 51 2.51 -14.93 -2.82
N ASN A 52 1.40 -15.08 -2.09
CA ASN A 52 0.16 -14.33 -2.34
C ASN A 52 0.01 -13.29 -1.23
N LEU A 53 0.08 -12.02 -1.63
CA LEU A 53 0.09 -10.86 -0.74
C LEU A 53 -1.23 -10.09 -0.83
N GLY A 54 -1.93 -9.96 0.29
CA GLY A 54 -2.90 -8.88 0.49
C GLY A 54 -2.16 -7.58 0.80
N VAL A 55 -2.72 -6.43 0.43
CA VAL A 55 -2.10 -5.11 0.65
C VAL A 55 -3.16 -4.07 1.01
N ASN A 56 -2.97 -3.36 2.11
CA ASN A 56 -3.89 -2.32 2.58
C ASN A 56 -3.14 -1.19 3.30
N LYS A 57 -3.78 -0.04 3.49
CA LYS A 57 -3.32 0.98 4.43
C LYS A 57 -3.55 0.48 5.87
N PRO A 58 -2.56 0.55 6.78
CA PRO A 58 -2.73 0.14 8.17
C PRO A 58 -3.83 0.96 8.85
N LYS A 59 -4.67 0.30 9.64
CA LYS A 59 -5.74 0.95 10.43
C LYS A 59 -6.71 1.81 9.59
N SER A 60 -6.92 1.42 8.32
CA SER A 60 -7.86 2.10 7.42
C SER A 60 -9.32 1.83 7.75
#